data_AF-A0A0Q6PD87-F1
#
_entry.id   AF-A0A0Q6PD87-F1
#
_cell.length_a   1.000
_cell.length_b   1.000
_cell.length_c   1.000
_cell.angle_alpha   90.00
_cell.angle_beta   90.00
_cell.angle_gamma   90.00
#
_symmetry.space_group_name_H-M   'P 1'
#
loop_
_entity.id
_entity.type
_entity.pdbx_description
1 polymer ?
#
loop_
_entity_poly.entity_id
_entity_poly.type
_entity_poly.pdbx_seq_one_letter_code
_entity_poly.pdbx_strand_id
1 'polypeptide(L)'
;MDELLAVALAMEKESADRYAGLAERMRSVGRMELADVFDRLVREETGHIDMVVSWSRQVSRQSREVVPADAMPQDVFDDEAIGLVSPELVDAYRSFAIAVRNEERAFAFWSYIAAHGASLEIREAAERMAREELEHAKTLRRERRKAFFKDRRLGPTVREPHDLPGLEMEVCQRLEEYADRNEDRSEYRDLALEARMISLDLASDPLQDPAQVGPSPPRALDALCEWLADYYIDAGEQLPSQAARDRAQALATIAVKRLAVVRTLAGK
;
A
#
# COMPACT_ATOMS: atom_id res chain seq x y z
N MET A 1 19.18 20.37 -12.13
CA MET A 1 18.02 20.83 -11.33
C MET A 1 16.80 21.01 -12.22
N ASP A 2 16.91 21.70 -13.35
CA ASP A 2 15.78 21.86 -14.28
C ASP A 2 15.17 20.53 -14.74
N GLU A 3 15.98 19.53 -15.09
CA GLU A 3 15.50 18.17 -15.42
C GLU A 3 14.74 17.50 -14.27
N LEU A 4 15.20 17.63 -13.02
CA LEU A 4 14.51 17.08 -11.86
C LEU A 4 13.17 17.78 -11.61
N LEU A 5 13.09 19.10 -11.80
CA LEU A 5 11.81 19.81 -11.68
C LEU A 5 10.84 19.45 -12.82
N ALA A 6 11.36 19.13 -14.02
CA ALA A 6 10.55 18.59 -15.10
C ALA A 6 10.00 17.20 -14.75
N VAL A 7 10.82 16.30 -14.20
CA VAL A 7 10.36 15.00 -13.70
C VAL A 7 9.31 15.16 -12.60
N ALA A 8 9.55 16.06 -11.64
CA ALA A 8 8.59 16.37 -10.58
C ALA A 8 7.23 16.77 -11.17
N LEU A 9 7.23 17.72 -12.12
CA LEU A 9 6.02 18.20 -12.76
C LEU A 9 5.28 17.09 -13.54
N ALA A 10 6.00 16.13 -14.13
CA ALA A 10 5.36 14.96 -14.77
C ALA A 10 4.70 14.08 -13.72
N MET A 11 5.40 13.80 -12.62
CA MET A 11 4.88 12.95 -11.55
C MET A 11 3.59 13.51 -10.95
N GLU A 12 3.56 14.79 -10.57
CA GLU A 12 2.38 15.41 -9.98
C GLU A 12 1.18 15.45 -10.96
N LYS A 13 1.44 15.71 -12.25
CA LYS A 13 0.38 15.68 -13.29
C LYS A 13 -0.18 14.29 -13.48
N GLU A 14 0.70 13.30 -13.57
CA GLU A 14 0.31 11.91 -13.77
C GLU A 14 -0.49 11.39 -12.56
N SER A 15 -0.08 11.75 -11.33
CA SER A 15 -0.85 11.49 -10.10
C SER A 15 -2.24 12.14 -10.14
N ALA A 16 -2.32 13.43 -10.47
CA ALA A 16 -3.59 14.16 -10.56
C ALA A 16 -4.56 13.51 -11.58
N ASP A 17 -4.08 13.18 -12.78
CA ASP A 17 -4.88 12.57 -13.84
C ASP A 17 -5.36 11.16 -13.42
N ARG A 18 -4.47 10.36 -12.81
CA ARG A 18 -4.81 9.02 -12.31
C ARG A 18 -5.85 9.08 -11.18
N TYR A 19 -5.71 10.00 -10.25
CA TYR A 19 -6.67 10.18 -9.15
C TYR A 19 -8.01 10.71 -9.64
N ALA A 20 -8.03 11.60 -10.64
CA ALA A 20 -9.28 12.03 -11.27
C ALA A 20 -10.01 10.84 -11.94
N GLY A 21 -9.29 10.01 -12.70
CA GLY A 21 -9.86 8.81 -13.30
C GLY A 21 -10.35 7.79 -12.27
N LEU A 22 -9.65 7.66 -11.13
CA LEU A 22 -10.07 6.82 -10.02
C LEU A 22 -11.32 7.35 -9.32
N ALA A 23 -11.42 8.66 -9.09
CA ALA A 23 -12.60 9.29 -8.51
C ALA A 23 -13.83 9.04 -9.38
N GLU A 24 -13.73 9.22 -10.70
CA GLU A 24 -14.81 8.92 -11.65
C GLU A 24 -15.24 7.46 -11.62
N ARG A 25 -14.28 6.52 -11.63
CA ARG A 25 -14.57 5.09 -11.49
C ARG A 25 -15.31 4.82 -10.19
N MET A 26 -14.86 5.34 -9.05
CA MET A 26 -15.53 5.14 -7.75
C MET A 26 -16.97 5.69 -7.75
N ARG A 27 -17.23 6.85 -8.36
CA ARG A 27 -18.59 7.37 -8.52
C ARG A 27 -19.46 6.43 -9.38
N SER A 28 -18.91 5.92 -10.48
CA SER A 28 -19.65 5.03 -11.40
C SER A 28 -20.13 3.73 -10.74
N VAL A 29 -19.39 3.24 -9.73
CA VAL A 29 -19.75 2.05 -8.95
C VAL A 29 -20.43 2.38 -7.62
N GLY A 30 -20.89 3.63 -7.43
CA GLY A 30 -21.66 4.06 -6.27
C GLY A 30 -20.86 4.24 -4.98
N ARG A 31 -19.52 4.32 -5.05
CA ARG A 31 -18.62 4.47 -3.89
C ARG A 31 -18.23 5.93 -3.67
N MET A 32 -19.22 6.76 -3.34
CA MET A 32 -19.02 8.21 -3.17
C MET A 32 -17.95 8.56 -2.13
N GLU A 33 -17.94 7.88 -0.97
CA GLU A 33 -16.93 8.11 0.07
C GLU A 33 -15.49 7.90 -0.42
N LEU A 34 -15.27 6.96 -1.35
CA LEU A 34 -13.94 6.72 -1.93
C LEU A 34 -13.62 7.74 -3.03
N ALA A 35 -14.63 8.17 -3.79
CA ALA A 35 -14.45 9.26 -4.75
C ALA A 35 -13.99 10.54 -4.04
N ASP A 36 -14.57 10.86 -2.87
CA ASP A 36 -14.18 12.03 -2.07
C ASP A 36 -12.71 11.98 -1.61
N VAL A 37 -12.19 10.79 -1.33
CA VAL A 37 -10.77 10.60 -0.99
C VAL A 37 -9.89 10.94 -2.19
N PHE A 38 -10.21 10.43 -3.38
CA PHE A 38 -9.44 10.72 -4.60
C PHE A 38 -9.58 12.19 -5.02
N ASP A 39 -10.76 12.80 -4.87
CA ASP A 39 -10.97 14.22 -5.14
C ASP A 39 -10.12 15.12 -4.23
N ARG A 40 -9.88 14.69 -2.98
CA ARG A 40 -8.97 15.42 -2.09
C ARG A 40 -7.53 15.33 -2.59
N LEU A 41 -7.06 14.13 -2.97
CA LEU A 41 -5.73 13.94 -3.53
C LEU A 41 -5.54 14.78 -4.79
N VAL A 42 -6.50 14.79 -5.73
CA VAL A 42 -6.42 15.66 -6.93
C VAL A 42 -6.19 17.13 -6.58
N ARG A 43 -6.83 17.65 -5.53
CA ARG A 43 -6.62 19.04 -5.08
C ARG A 43 -5.22 19.25 -4.49
N GLU A 44 -4.72 18.28 -3.76
CA GLU A 44 -3.37 18.29 -3.17
C GLU A 44 -2.31 18.27 -4.30
N GLU A 45 -2.40 17.32 -5.25
CA GLU A 45 -1.52 17.24 -6.43
C GLU A 45 -1.55 18.52 -7.29
N THR A 46 -2.72 19.14 -7.45
CA THR A 46 -2.83 20.41 -8.20
C THR A 46 -2.05 21.54 -7.51
N GLY A 47 -2.08 21.58 -6.17
CA GLY A 47 -1.27 22.52 -5.39
C GLY A 47 0.24 22.25 -5.54
N HIS A 48 0.63 20.98 -5.61
CA HIS A 48 2.01 20.58 -5.87
C HIS A 48 2.50 21.04 -7.26
N ILE A 49 1.69 20.86 -8.31
CA ILE A 49 1.97 21.34 -9.67
C ILE A 49 2.29 22.84 -9.67
N ASP A 50 1.44 23.65 -9.01
CA ASP A 50 1.63 25.11 -8.93
C ASP A 50 2.95 25.47 -8.25
N MET A 51 3.32 24.73 -7.20
CA MET A 51 4.57 24.93 -6.47
C MET A 51 5.79 24.58 -7.33
N VAL A 52 5.77 23.44 -8.04
CA VAL A 52 6.86 23.03 -8.95
C VAL A 52 7.05 24.03 -10.10
N VAL A 53 5.95 24.53 -10.67
CA VAL A 53 5.99 25.56 -11.73
C VAL A 53 6.62 26.86 -11.21
N SER A 54 6.32 27.24 -9.97
CA SER A 54 6.93 28.41 -9.33
C SER A 54 8.46 28.25 -9.21
N TRP A 55 8.94 27.10 -8.74
CA TRP A 55 10.37 26.83 -8.62
C TRP A 55 11.07 26.73 -9.95
N SER A 56 10.47 26.09 -10.95
CA SER A 56 11.04 26.02 -12.30
C SER A 56 11.27 27.44 -12.84
N ARG A 57 10.32 28.37 -12.65
CA ARG A 57 10.50 29.78 -13.04
C ARG A 57 11.59 30.49 -12.24
N GLN A 58 11.78 30.17 -10.97
CA GLN A 58 12.85 30.75 -10.16
C GLN A 58 14.23 30.23 -10.60
N VAL A 59 14.36 28.92 -10.85
CA VAL A 59 15.60 28.30 -11.31
C VAL A 59 15.95 28.77 -12.71
N SER A 60 15.01 28.77 -13.68
CA SER A 60 15.23 29.29 -15.04
C SER A 60 15.40 30.81 -15.14
N ARG A 61 15.17 31.57 -14.05
CA ARG A 61 15.61 32.98 -13.97
C ARG A 61 17.08 33.08 -13.56
N GLN A 62 17.62 32.06 -12.91
CA GLN A 62 19.02 31.95 -12.48
C GLN A 62 19.87 31.19 -13.50
N SER A 63 19.32 30.18 -14.17
CA SER A 63 19.89 29.47 -15.34
C SER A 63 19.34 30.08 -16.63
N ARG A 64 20.20 30.45 -17.58
CA ARG A 64 19.79 31.14 -18.84
C ARG A 64 19.10 30.21 -19.87
N GLU A 65 18.71 29.01 -19.50
CA GLU A 65 18.15 28.01 -20.41
C GLU A 65 16.81 27.49 -19.87
N VAL A 66 15.79 27.54 -20.74
CA VAL A 66 14.44 27.04 -20.46
C VAL A 66 14.34 25.65 -21.06
N VAL A 67 13.99 24.65 -20.25
CA VAL A 67 13.72 23.29 -20.75
C VAL A 67 12.39 23.28 -21.51
N PRO A 68 12.32 22.74 -22.75
CA PRO A 68 11.08 22.64 -23.52
C PRO A 68 10.08 21.67 -22.86
N ALA A 69 8.79 21.97 -22.97
CA ALA A 69 7.70 21.15 -22.44
C ALA A 69 7.61 19.73 -23.05
N ASP A 70 8.27 19.47 -24.18
CA ASP A 70 8.33 18.15 -24.85
C ASP A 70 9.39 17.20 -24.27
N ALA A 71 10.19 17.62 -23.28
CA ALA A 71 11.20 16.78 -22.63
C ALA A 71 10.68 16.02 -21.39
N MET A 72 9.37 16.08 -21.13
CA MET A 72 8.75 15.42 -19.99
C MET A 72 8.77 13.90 -20.20
N PRO A 73 9.33 13.11 -19.28
CA PRO A 73 9.25 11.67 -19.40
C PRO A 73 7.79 11.23 -19.34
N GLN A 74 7.37 10.40 -20.29
CA GLN A 74 6.09 9.71 -20.25
C GLN A 74 6.25 8.41 -19.46
N ASP A 75 5.17 7.96 -18.83
CA ASP A 75 5.15 6.75 -18.00
C ASP A 75 6.23 6.77 -16.90
N VAL A 76 6.34 7.88 -16.17
CA VAL A 76 7.26 7.93 -15.03
C VAL A 76 6.91 6.80 -14.07
N PHE A 77 5.62 6.45 -13.96
CA PHE A 77 5.13 5.35 -13.13
C PHE A 77 4.75 4.10 -13.94
N ASP A 78 5.70 3.16 -14.10
CA ASP A 78 5.41 1.82 -14.64
C ASP A 78 4.40 1.02 -13.77
N ASP A 79 3.54 0.25 -14.44
CA ASP A 79 2.40 -0.51 -13.90
C ASP A 79 2.77 -1.95 -13.45
N GLU A 80 4.06 -2.26 -13.26
CA GLU A 80 4.56 -3.56 -12.75
C GLU A 80 3.84 -4.04 -11.47
N ALA A 81 3.27 -3.12 -10.69
CA ALA A 81 2.49 -3.40 -9.48
C ALA A 81 1.24 -4.28 -9.72
N ILE A 82 0.70 -4.30 -10.94
CA ILE A 82 -0.45 -5.13 -11.34
C ILE A 82 -0.17 -6.62 -11.11
N GLY A 83 1.08 -7.08 -11.30
CA GLY A 83 1.47 -8.49 -11.18
C GLY A 83 1.69 -8.99 -9.75
N LEU A 84 1.86 -8.09 -8.78
CA LEU A 84 2.13 -8.44 -7.37
C LEU A 84 0.86 -8.60 -6.51
N VAL A 85 -0.30 -8.25 -7.07
CA VAL A 85 -1.61 -8.32 -6.41
C VAL A 85 -2.31 -9.60 -6.88
N SER A 86 -2.68 -10.47 -5.92
CA SER A 86 -3.36 -11.72 -6.23
C SER A 86 -4.65 -11.46 -7.04
N PRO A 87 -4.96 -12.26 -8.08
CA PRO A 87 -6.19 -12.12 -8.86
C PRO A 87 -7.49 -12.26 -8.05
N GLU A 88 -7.41 -12.83 -6.83
CA GLU A 88 -8.54 -12.90 -5.89
C GLU A 88 -8.92 -11.53 -5.28
N LEU A 89 -8.15 -10.47 -5.55
CA LEU A 89 -8.34 -9.12 -4.97
C LEU A 89 -9.11 -8.19 -5.93
N VAL A 90 -10.07 -7.45 -5.37
CA VAL A 90 -11.08 -6.67 -6.13
C VAL A 90 -10.50 -5.36 -6.70
N ASP A 91 -11.15 -4.82 -7.74
CA ASP A 91 -10.76 -3.62 -8.47
C ASP A 91 -10.47 -2.38 -7.59
N ALA A 92 -11.26 -2.15 -6.54
CA ALA A 92 -11.04 -1.04 -5.60
C ALA A 92 -9.76 -1.24 -4.78
N TYR A 93 -9.49 -2.47 -4.32
CA TYR A 93 -8.24 -2.80 -3.63
C TYR A 93 -7.04 -2.54 -4.54
N ARG A 94 -7.10 -3.04 -5.79
CA ARG A 94 -6.03 -2.89 -6.77
C ARG A 94 -5.75 -1.43 -7.10
N SER A 95 -6.81 -0.65 -7.27
CA SER A 95 -6.74 0.79 -7.47
C SER A 95 -5.96 1.51 -6.36
N PHE A 96 -6.28 1.21 -5.10
CA PHE A 96 -5.53 1.78 -3.97
C PHE A 96 -4.10 1.24 -3.87
N ALA A 97 -3.86 -0.03 -4.21
CA ALA A 97 -2.51 -0.59 -4.21
C ALA A 97 -1.58 0.13 -5.19
N ILE A 98 -2.07 0.45 -6.39
CA ILE A 98 -1.33 1.23 -7.39
C ILE A 98 -1.09 2.66 -6.86
N ALA A 99 -2.12 3.32 -6.34
CA ALA A 99 -2.01 4.67 -5.77
C ALA A 99 -0.94 4.75 -4.66
N VAL A 100 -0.94 3.81 -3.70
CA VAL A 100 0.08 3.75 -2.64
C VAL A 100 1.50 3.67 -3.20
N ARG A 101 1.72 2.93 -4.28
CA ARG A 101 3.05 2.81 -4.90
C ARG A 101 3.48 4.13 -5.57
N ASN A 102 2.55 4.85 -6.18
CA ASN A 102 2.85 6.16 -6.75
C ASN A 102 3.31 7.13 -5.63
N GLU A 103 2.62 7.14 -4.49
CA GLU A 103 3.04 7.97 -3.35
C GLU A 103 4.38 7.55 -2.74
N GLU A 104 4.65 6.25 -2.62
CA GLU A 104 5.96 5.77 -2.15
C GLU A 104 7.11 6.23 -3.06
N ARG A 105 6.86 6.28 -4.37
CA ARG A 105 7.83 6.75 -5.37
C ARG A 105 7.97 8.27 -5.34
N ALA A 106 6.87 9.01 -5.19
CA ALA A 106 6.87 10.45 -4.98
C ALA A 106 7.66 10.81 -3.70
N PHE A 107 7.40 10.12 -2.58
CA PHE A 107 8.16 10.26 -1.36
C PHE A 107 9.67 10.06 -1.56
N ALA A 108 10.07 8.98 -2.25
CA ALA A 108 11.48 8.70 -2.51
C ALA A 108 12.14 9.80 -3.36
N PHE A 109 11.43 10.28 -4.37
CA PHE A 109 11.87 11.35 -5.25
C PHE A 109 12.01 12.69 -4.51
N TRP A 110 11.01 13.08 -3.73
CA TRP A 110 11.06 14.31 -2.93
C TRP A 110 12.13 14.25 -1.85
N SER A 111 12.35 13.08 -1.25
CA SER A 111 13.46 12.85 -0.32
C SER A 111 14.82 13.04 -1.00
N TYR A 112 14.97 12.60 -2.25
CA TYR A 112 16.19 12.83 -3.03
C TYR A 112 16.41 14.33 -3.29
N ILE A 113 15.37 15.08 -3.69
CA ILE A 113 15.47 16.53 -3.87
C ILE A 113 15.77 17.25 -2.55
N ALA A 114 15.18 16.83 -1.44
CA ALA A 114 15.47 17.41 -0.12
C ALA A 114 16.95 17.25 0.28
N ALA A 115 17.56 16.13 -0.09
CA ALA A 115 18.98 15.86 0.15
C ALA A 115 19.91 16.64 -0.79
N HIS A 116 19.54 16.81 -2.07
CA HIS A 116 20.43 17.32 -3.13
C HIS A 116 20.03 18.67 -3.73
N GLY A 117 18.98 19.31 -3.21
CA GLY A 117 18.42 20.54 -3.76
C GLY A 117 19.40 21.70 -3.81
N ALA A 118 19.29 22.51 -4.87
CA ALA A 118 20.26 23.57 -5.19
C ALA A 118 20.24 24.75 -4.19
N SER A 119 19.13 24.96 -3.47
CA SER A 119 18.98 26.01 -2.47
C SER A 119 18.35 25.45 -1.19
N LEU A 120 18.56 26.15 -0.07
CA LEU A 120 17.91 25.78 1.20
C LEU A 120 16.38 25.79 1.07
N GLU A 121 15.82 26.78 0.37
CA GLU A 121 14.38 26.90 0.12
C GLU A 121 13.81 25.68 -0.63
N ILE A 122 14.48 25.22 -1.69
CA ILE A 122 14.06 24.03 -2.45
C ILE A 122 14.16 22.78 -1.56
N ARG A 123 15.21 22.67 -0.74
CA ARG A 123 15.41 21.51 0.13
C ARG A 123 14.33 21.42 1.22
N GLU A 124 14.04 22.52 1.90
CA GLU A 124 13.00 22.59 2.93
C GLU A 124 11.61 22.30 2.33
N ALA A 125 11.35 22.79 1.13
CA ALA A 125 10.07 22.57 0.51
C ALA A 125 9.92 21.14 -0.05
N ALA A 126 10.97 20.55 -0.61
CA ALA A 126 10.98 19.13 -0.98
C ALA A 126 10.82 18.22 0.25
N GLU A 127 11.34 18.62 1.42
CA GLU A 127 11.08 17.89 2.66
C GLU A 127 9.60 17.97 3.08
N ARG A 128 8.92 19.11 2.87
CA ARG A 128 7.48 19.23 3.08
C ARG A 128 6.70 18.32 2.14
N MET A 129 7.02 18.34 0.85
CA MET A 129 6.44 17.44 -0.15
C MET A 129 6.59 15.97 0.25
N ALA A 130 7.81 15.54 0.60
CA ALA A 130 8.05 14.16 1.05
C ALA A 130 7.18 13.77 2.25
N ARG A 131 6.96 14.69 3.20
CA ARG A 131 6.08 14.45 4.34
C ARG A 131 4.62 14.33 3.94
N GLU A 132 4.16 15.15 2.99
CA GLU A 132 2.80 15.11 2.45
C GLU A 132 2.55 13.77 1.74
N GLU A 133 3.50 13.28 0.91
CA GLU A 133 3.36 11.97 0.26
C GLU A 133 3.29 10.79 1.24
N LEU A 134 3.98 10.88 2.38
CA LEU A 134 3.84 9.86 3.43
C LEU A 134 2.42 9.85 4.03
N GLU A 135 1.80 11.02 4.20
CA GLU A 135 0.42 11.12 4.69
C GLU A 135 -0.60 10.68 3.62
N HIS A 136 -0.34 10.96 2.33
CA HIS A 136 -1.10 10.39 1.22
C HIS A 136 -1.02 8.87 1.21
N ALA A 137 0.20 8.31 1.23
CA ALA A 137 0.44 6.86 1.24
C ALA A 137 -0.25 6.19 2.45
N LYS A 138 -0.19 6.81 3.62
CA LYS A 138 -0.87 6.34 4.83
C LYS A 138 -2.39 6.33 4.67
N THR A 139 -2.97 7.40 4.14
CA THR A 139 -4.40 7.48 3.85
C THR A 139 -4.82 6.39 2.87
N LEU A 140 -4.11 6.27 1.75
CA LEU A 140 -4.41 5.29 0.69
C LEU A 140 -4.26 3.85 1.20
N ARG A 141 -3.24 3.54 2.01
CA ARG A 141 -3.09 2.22 2.64
C ARG A 141 -4.28 1.90 3.55
N ARG A 142 -4.78 2.89 4.29
CA ARG A 142 -5.97 2.71 5.15
C ARG A 142 -7.22 2.45 4.31
N GLU A 143 -7.46 3.22 3.26
CA GLU A 143 -8.62 3.01 2.38
C GLU A 143 -8.51 1.68 1.61
N ARG A 144 -7.29 1.25 1.22
CA ARG A 144 -7.02 -0.07 0.67
C ARG A 144 -7.50 -1.19 1.60
N ARG A 145 -7.14 -1.13 2.90
CA ARG A 145 -7.57 -2.11 3.91
C ARG A 145 -9.08 -2.11 4.07
N LYS A 146 -9.71 -0.94 4.11
CA LYS A 146 -11.18 -0.88 4.18
C LYS A 146 -11.83 -1.47 2.95
N ALA A 147 -11.33 -1.19 1.75
CA ALA A 147 -11.84 -1.77 0.51
C ALA A 147 -11.69 -3.31 0.54
N PHE A 148 -10.54 -3.80 1.01
CA PHE A 148 -10.29 -5.23 1.22
C PHE A 148 -11.37 -5.89 2.09
N PHE A 149 -11.68 -5.33 3.25
CA PHE A 149 -12.69 -5.90 4.15
C PHE A 149 -14.13 -5.67 3.68
N LYS A 150 -14.44 -4.49 3.12
CA LYS A 150 -15.80 -4.14 2.66
C LYS A 150 -16.24 -5.00 1.48
N ASP A 151 -15.36 -5.25 0.52
CA ASP A 151 -15.68 -6.03 -0.68
C ASP A 151 -15.96 -7.47 -0.33
N ARG A 152 -15.22 -8.01 0.65
CA ARG A 152 -15.47 -9.36 1.13
C ARG A 152 -16.78 -9.42 1.92
N ARG A 153 -17.16 -8.40 2.71
CA ARG A 153 -18.44 -8.37 3.46
C ARG A 153 -19.69 -8.47 2.56
N LEU A 154 -19.54 -8.16 1.27
CA LEU A 154 -20.57 -8.22 0.23
C LEU A 154 -20.61 -9.56 -0.54
N GLY A 155 -19.67 -10.48 -0.28
CA GLY A 155 -19.68 -11.85 -0.85
C GLY A 155 -20.77 -12.77 -0.27
N PRO A 156 -20.98 -13.98 -0.83
CA PRO A 156 -22.12 -14.83 -0.49
C PRO A 156 -22.16 -15.21 1.00
N THR A 157 -23.15 -14.63 1.68
CA THR A 157 -23.94 -14.97 2.88
C THR A 157 -23.39 -15.78 4.06
N VAL A 158 -22.33 -16.57 3.95
CA VAL A 158 -21.76 -17.29 5.08
C VAL A 158 -20.78 -16.37 5.79
N ARG A 159 -21.25 -15.76 6.87
CA ARG A 159 -20.43 -14.99 7.80
C ARG A 159 -20.14 -15.86 9.00
N GLU A 160 -18.88 -16.24 9.15
CA GLU A 160 -18.42 -17.04 10.27
C GLU A 160 -17.45 -16.20 11.11
N PRO A 161 -17.35 -16.48 12.42
CA PRO A 161 -16.25 -15.95 13.22
C PRO A 161 -14.92 -16.36 12.58
N HIS A 162 -14.01 -15.42 12.40
CA HIS A 162 -12.69 -15.72 11.85
C HIS A 162 -11.91 -16.63 12.81
N ASP A 163 -11.63 -17.85 12.39
CA ASP A 163 -10.75 -18.80 13.09
C ASP A 163 -9.28 -18.45 12.81
N LEU A 164 -8.78 -17.37 13.41
CA LEU A 164 -7.37 -16.96 13.22
C LEU A 164 -6.37 -18.08 13.52
N PRO A 165 -6.53 -18.89 14.60
CA PRO A 165 -5.68 -20.06 14.82
C PRO A 165 -5.69 -21.03 13.64
N GLY A 166 -6.88 -21.36 13.11
CA GLY A 166 -7.03 -22.23 11.95
C GLY A 166 -6.37 -21.67 10.68
N LEU A 167 -6.53 -20.36 10.43
CA LEU A 167 -5.93 -19.70 9.27
C LEU A 167 -4.40 -19.65 9.32
N GLU A 168 -3.83 -19.42 10.49
CA GLU A 168 -2.37 -19.48 10.68
C GLU A 168 -1.83 -20.91 10.50
N MET A 169 -2.59 -21.92 10.93
CA MET A 169 -2.25 -23.32 10.68
C MET A 169 -2.35 -23.67 9.19
N GLU A 170 -3.34 -23.14 8.48
CA GLU A 170 -3.49 -23.31 7.03
C GLU A 170 -2.30 -22.69 6.28
N VAL A 171 -1.82 -21.51 6.71
CA VAL A 171 -0.59 -20.91 6.19
C VAL A 171 0.62 -21.83 6.44
N CYS A 172 0.78 -22.35 7.67
CA CYS A 172 1.85 -23.29 8.00
C CYS A 172 1.87 -24.49 7.05
N GLN A 173 0.75 -25.20 6.92
CA GLN A 173 0.64 -26.40 6.09
C GLN A 173 0.99 -26.12 4.63
N ARG A 174 0.51 -25.00 4.09
CA ARG A 174 0.80 -24.62 2.71
C ARG A 174 2.27 -24.25 2.50
N LEU A 175 2.90 -23.56 3.44
CA LEU A 175 4.32 -23.23 3.36
C LEU A 175 5.18 -24.50 3.41
N GLU A 176 4.82 -25.49 4.23
CA GLU A 176 5.47 -26.81 4.25
C GLU A 176 5.32 -27.52 2.90
N GLU A 177 4.10 -27.58 2.35
CA GLU A 177 3.86 -28.15 1.02
C GLU A 177 4.68 -27.45 -0.08
N TYR A 178 4.80 -26.13 -0.03
CA TYR A 178 5.63 -25.38 -0.97
C TYR A 178 7.12 -25.69 -0.80
N ALA A 179 7.61 -25.78 0.43
CA ALA A 179 9.01 -26.11 0.72
C ALA A 179 9.39 -27.51 0.21
N ASP A 180 8.48 -28.47 0.36
CA ASP A 180 8.69 -29.85 -0.08
C ASP A 180 8.65 -29.99 -1.60
N ARG A 181 7.81 -29.20 -2.29
CA ARG A 181 7.73 -29.20 -3.76
C ARG A 181 8.92 -28.50 -4.44
N ASN A 182 9.63 -27.61 -3.75
CA ASN A 182 10.67 -26.76 -4.33
C ASN A 182 12.09 -27.11 -3.87
N GLU A 183 12.32 -28.36 -3.45
CA GLU A 183 13.63 -28.93 -3.06
C GLU A 183 14.66 -27.90 -2.56
N ASP A 184 14.47 -27.45 -1.31
CA ASP A 184 15.39 -26.61 -0.53
C ASP A 184 15.09 -25.10 -0.49
N ARG A 185 13.95 -24.76 0.15
CA ARG A 185 13.70 -23.40 0.64
C ARG A 185 13.53 -23.41 2.15
N SER A 186 14.64 -23.44 2.87
CA SER A 186 14.68 -23.35 4.34
C SER A 186 13.85 -22.18 4.88
N GLU A 187 13.82 -21.05 4.17
CA GLU A 187 13.01 -19.88 4.50
C GLU A 187 11.50 -20.19 4.61
N TYR A 188 10.96 -21.07 3.75
CA TYR A 188 9.54 -21.45 3.85
C TYR A 188 9.27 -22.33 5.07
N ARG A 189 10.21 -23.19 5.45
CA ARG A 189 10.10 -24.00 6.67
C ARG A 189 10.16 -23.13 7.92
N ASP A 190 11.04 -22.15 7.95
CA ASP A 190 11.12 -21.19 9.05
C ASP A 190 9.83 -20.37 9.20
N LEU A 191 9.27 -19.89 8.08
CA LEU A 191 7.98 -19.18 8.08
C LEU A 191 6.80 -20.09 8.48
N ALA A 192 6.84 -21.37 8.11
CA ALA A 192 5.83 -22.34 8.52
C ALA A 192 5.86 -22.56 10.05
N LEU A 193 7.05 -22.72 10.62
CA LEU A 193 7.24 -22.84 12.06
C LEU A 193 6.72 -21.60 12.80
N GLU A 194 7.00 -20.39 12.30
CA GLU A 194 6.49 -19.14 12.86
C GLU A 194 4.96 -19.07 12.82
N ALA A 195 4.34 -19.43 11.68
CA ALA A 195 2.89 -19.50 11.53
C ALA A 195 2.26 -20.51 12.51
N ARG A 196 2.90 -21.67 12.71
CA ARG A 196 2.47 -22.68 13.68
C ARG A 196 2.52 -22.15 15.11
N MET A 197 3.59 -21.44 15.48
CA MET A 197 3.71 -20.84 16.81
C MET A 197 2.62 -19.81 17.06
N ILE A 198 2.33 -18.94 16.08
CA ILE A 198 1.24 -17.96 16.15
C ILE A 198 -0.12 -18.65 16.28
N SER A 199 -0.37 -19.70 15.50
CA SER A 199 -1.61 -20.48 15.60
C SER A 199 -1.86 -21.00 17.02
N LEU A 200 -0.84 -21.59 17.65
CA LEU A 200 -0.92 -22.13 19.01
C LEU A 200 -1.10 -21.02 20.08
N ASP A 201 -0.43 -19.88 19.89
CA ASP A 201 -0.57 -18.70 20.75
C ASP A 201 -2.00 -18.13 20.69
N LEU A 202 -2.53 -17.92 19.48
CA LEU A 202 -3.89 -17.41 19.26
C LEU A 202 -4.98 -18.38 19.74
N ALA A 203 -4.74 -19.70 19.67
CA ALA A 203 -5.66 -20.70 20.20
C ALA A 203 -5.73 -20.66 21.74
N SER A 204 -4.62 -20.27 22.39
CA SER A 204 -4.52 -20.24 23.85
C SER A 204 -4.97 -18.89 24.43
N ASP A 205 -4.67 -17.80 23.75
CA ASP A 205 -5.05 -16.44 24.10
C ASP A 205 -5.59 -15.73 22.85
N PRO A 206 -6.91 -15.74 22.59
CA PRO A 206 -7.48 -15.12 21.39
C PRO A 206 -7.22 -13.60 21.32
N LEU A 207 -6.92 -13.09 20.12
CA LEU A 207 -6.67 -11.66 19.93
C LEU A 207 -7.91 -10.78 20.22
N GLN A 208 -9.12 -11.33 20.04
CA GLN A 208 -10.38 -10.67 20.33
C GLN A 208 -11.45 -11.70 20.70
N ASP A 209 -12.23 -11.40 21.74
CA ASP A 209 -13.42 -12.16 22.14
C ASP A 209 -14.61 -11.20 22.34
N PRO A 210 -15.71 -11.33 21.57
CA PRO A 210 -15.94 -12.32 20.53
C PRO A 210 -15.09 -12.07 19.27
N ALA A 211 -14.72 -13.15 18.58
CA ALA A 211 -13.99 -13.09 17.32
C ALA A 211 -14.76 -12.25 16.28
N GLN A 212 -14.01 -11.54 15.43
CA GLN A 212 -14.61 -10.73 14.38
C GLN A 212 -15.36 -11.65 13.40
N VAL A 213 -16.59 -11.26 13.07
CA VAL A 213 -17.40 -11.99 12.10
C VAL A 213 -17.24 -11.35 10.75
N GLY A 214 -16.96 -12.18 9.74
CA GLY A 214 -16.80 -11.68 8.40
C GLY A 214 -16.88 -12.76 7.33
N PRO A 215 -16.62 -12.35 6.10
CA PRO A 215 -16.59 -13.24 4.94
C PRO A 215 -15.41 -14.19 5.00
N SER A 216 -15.51 -15.29 4.26
CA SER A 216 -14.44 -16.27 4.18
C SER A 216 -13.12 -15.66 3.67
N PRO A 217 -12.00 -16.02 4.29
CA PRO A 217 -10.67 -15.61 3.86
C PRO A 217 -10.30 -16.25 2.51
N PRO A 218 -9.25 -15.73 1.83
CA PRO A 218 -8.93 -16.12 0.46
C PRO A 218 -8.23 -17.47 0.44
N ARG A 219 -8.24 -18.13 -0.73
CA ARG A 219 -7.69 -19.48 -0.87
C ARG A 219 -6.25 -19.48 -1.33
N ALA A 220 -5.83 -18.50 -2.13
CA ALA A 220 -4.43 -18.41 -2.53
C ALA A 220 -3.54 -18.06 -1.31
N LEU A 221 -2.34 -18.67 -1.22
CA LEU A 221 -1.44 -18.48 -0.07
C LEU A 221 -0.95 -17.04 0.09
N ASP A 222 -0.58 -16.39 -1.01
CA ASP A 222 -0.21 -14.98 -1.06
C ASP A 222 -1.37 -14.09 -0.59
N ALA A 223 -2.58 -14.34 -1.09
CA ALA A 223 -3.78 -13.61 -0.69
C ALA A 223 -4.13 -13.85 0.78
N LEU A 224 -3.92 -15.06 1.32
CA LEU A 224 -4.18 -15.39 2.73
C LEU A 224 -3.17 -14.71 3.66
N CYS A 225 -1.90 -14.70 3.28
CA CYS A 225 -0.86 -13.95 3.99
C CYS A 225 -1.16 -12.45 4.00
N GLU A 226 -1.63 -11.89 2.87
CA GLU A 226 -2.05 -10.50 2.79
C GLU A 226 -3.30 -10.22 3.63
N TRP A 227 -4.26 -11.14 3.62
CA TRP A 227 -5.45 -11.05 4.45
C TRP A 227 -5.12 -10.98 5.95
N LEU A 228 -4.24 -11.87 6.43
CA LEU A 228 -3.80 -11.89 7.82
C LEU A 228 -3.02 -10.63 8.19
N ALA A 229 -2.14 -10.15 7.30
CA ALA A 229 -1.41 -8.90 7.51
C ALA A 229 -2.36 -7.70 7.66
N ASP A 230 -3.29 -7.53 6.71
CA ASP A 230 -4.26 -6.44 6.78
C ASP A 230 -5.20 -6.57 8.00
N TYR A 231 -5.53 -7.80 8.41
CA TYR A 231 -6.36 -8.07 9.61
C TYR A 231 -5.65 -7.62 10.89
N TYR A 232 -4.41 -8.04 11.09
CA TYR A 232 -3.66 -7.67 12.29
C TYR A 232 -3.35 -6.17 12.34
N ILE A 233 -3.12 -5.53 11.18
CA ILE A 233 -2.96 -4.06 11.11
C ILE A 233 -4.26 -3.35 11.55
N ASP A 234 -5.41 -3.76 11.02
CA ASP A 234 -6.71 -3.16 11.40
C ASP A 234 -7.01 -3.38 12.89
N ALA A 235 -6.75 -4.60 13.40
CA ALA A 235 -6.87 -4.91 14.82
C ALA A 235 -5.93 -4.03 15.68
N GLY A 236 -4.70 -3.78 15.24
CA GLY A 236 -3.75 -2.89 15.91
C GLY A 236 -4.20 -1.42 15.99
N GLU A 237 -5.13 -0.99 15.12
CA GLU A 237 -5.72 0.35 15.15
C GLU A 237 -7.00 0.41 15.99
N GLN A 238 -7.82 -0.64 15.94
CA GLN A 238 -9.21 -0.62 16.46
C GLN A 238 -9.38 -1.26 17.83
N LEU A 239 -8.47 -2.14 18.26
CA LEU A 239 -8.65 -2.86 19.53
C LEU A 239 -8.66 -1.88 20.73
N PRO A 240 -9.52 -2.14 21.74
CA PRO A 240 -9.75 -1.18 22.83
C PRO A 240 -8.60 -1.12 23.84
N SER A 241 -7.85 -2.21 23.99
CA SER A 241 -6.73 -2.32 24.94
C SER A 241 -5.42 -2.02 24.25
N GLN A 242 -4.55 -1.22 24.90
CA GLN A 242 -3.21 -0.96 24.40
C GLN A 242 -2.40 -2.24 24.24
N ALA A 243 -2.46 -3.16 25.23
CA ALA A 243 -1.75 -4.43 25.15
C ALA A 243 -2.22 -5.29 23.97
N ALA A 244 -3.52 -5.27 23.67
CA ALA A 244 -4.08 -6.00 22.52
C ALA A 244 -3.67 -5.36 21.19
N ARG A 245 -3.59 -4.02 21.12
CA ARG A 245 -3.05 -3.29 19.97
C ARG A 245 -1.57 -3.61 19.74
N ASP A 246 -0.75 -3.58 20.79
CA ASP A 246 0.68 -3.89 20.70
C ASP A 246 0.89 -5.34 20.23
N ARG A 247 0.09 -6.28 20.73
CA ARG A 247 0.12 -7.68 20.28
C ARG A 247 -0.30 -7.81 18.81
N ALA A 248 -1.37 -7.16 18.40
CA ALA A 248 -1.79 -7.14 17.00
C ALA A 248 -0.72 -6.53 16.08
N GLN A 249 -0.03 -5.47 16.51
CA GLN A 249 1.07 -4.86 15.76
C GLN A 249 2.29 -5.79 15.63
N ALA A 250 2.60 -6.57 16.66
CA ALA A 250 3.63 -7.61 16.58
C ALA A 250 3.27 -8.69 15.55
N LEU A 251 2.03 -9.19 15.59
CA LEU A 251 1.51 -10.15 14.61
C LEU A 251 1.49 -9.58 13.19
N ALA A 252 1.10 -8.31 13.02
CA ALA A 252 1.13 -7.61 11.75
C ALA A 252 2.55 -7.54 11.17
N THR A 253 3.55 -7.23 12.02
CA THR A 253 4.96 -7.16 11.60
C THR A 253 5.43 -8.49 11.03
N ILE A 254 5.10 -9.58 11.72
CA ILE A 254 5.43 -10.94 11.28
C ILE A 254 4.71 -11.27 9.96
N ALA A 255 3.40 -11.02 9.88
CA ALA A 255 2.60 -11.30 8.70
C ALA A 255 3.06 -10.51 7.46
N VAL A 256 3.46 -9.24 7.62
CA VAL A 256 4.02 -8.42 6.54
C VAL A 256 5.36 -8.98 6.05
N LYS A 257 6.26 -9.37 6.97
CA LYS A 257 7.52 -10.02 6.62
C LYS A 257 7.28 -11.30 5.83
N ARG A 258 6.37 -12.15 6.31
CA ARG A 258 5.96 -13.39 5.63
C ARG A 258 5.41 -13.10 4.22
N LEU A 259 4.52 -12.12 4.08
CA LEU A 259 3.95 -11.73 2.79
C LEU A 259 5.02 -11.27 1.79
N ALA A 260 6.01 -10.49 2.25
CA ALA A 260 7.11 -10.04 1.41
C ALA A 260 7.90 -11.22 0.85
N VAL A 261 8.23 -12.22 1.69
CA VAL A 261 8.95 -13.43 1.26
C VAL A 261 8.09 -14.29 0.33
N VAL A 262 6.81 -14.50 0.63
CA VAL A 262 5.91 -15.27 -0.24
C VAL A 262 5.82 -14.63 -1.64
N ARG A 263 5.75 -13.30 -1.73
CA ARG A 263 5.67 -12.57 -3.00
C ARG A 263 6.96 -12.62 -3.82
N THR A 264 8.12 -12.41 -3.19
CA THR A 264 9.41 -12.46 -3.90
C THR A 264 9.72 -13.84 -4.46
N LEU A 265 9.16 -14.87 -3.83
CA LEU A 265 9.38 -16.26 -4.15
C LEU A 265 8.34 -16.85 -5.12
N ALA A 266 7.15 -16.25 -5.22
CA ALA A 266 6.09 -16.61 -6.19
C ALA A 266 6.24 -15.87 -7.54
N GLY A 267 6.93 -14.72 -7.56
CA GLY A 267 7.26 -13.97 -8.79
C GLY A 267 8.52 -14.46 -9.52
N LYS A 268 9.11 -15.59 -9.10
CA LYS A 268 10.24 -16.27 -9.74
C LYS A 268 9.80 -17.64 -10.24
#